data_AF-X6M6F3-F1
#
_entry.id   AF-X6M6F3-F1
#
_cell.length_a   1.000
_cell.length_b   1.000
_cell.length_c   1.000
_cell.angle_alpha   90.00
_cell.angle_beta   90.00
_cell.angle_gamma   90.00
#
_symmetry.space_group_name_H-M   'P 1'
#
loop_
_entity.id
_entity.type
_entity.pdbx_description
1 polymer ?
#
loop_
_entity_poly.entity_id
_entity_poly.type
_entity_poly.pdbx_seq_one_letter_code
_entity_poly.pdbx_strand_id
1 'polypeptide(L)'
;MYTTQTRNSHLWKLWAKGLLFLSYTKNGYKFICKYPSDAKLDGHYVMKLVDNNSKDSSQITLFSVGFNYVGSNISNKLDKLNNYNKCVPFTDNHNHPIIIGREYDNHCGIRVVIGGSSNHLLFITYYRFKISLFGLSTFQFIKHDKLPTNDDIWYHCFVSKLKNRQG
;
A
#
# COMPACT_ATOMS: atom_id res chain seq x y z
N MET A 1 -0.04 0.00 19.76
CA MET A 1 -1.03 0.55 18.81
C MET A 1 -0.32 1.64 18.02
N TYR A 2 0.20 1.35 16.84
CA TYR A 2 1.01 2.30 16.07
C TYR A 2 0.20 2.79 14.87
N THR A 3 -0.18 4.06 14.91
CA THR A 3 -0.87 4.73 13.82
C THR A 3 0.18 5.36 12.92
N THR A 4 0.01 5.25 11.60
CA THR A 4 0.93 5.87 10.64
C THR A 4 0.15 6.92 9.86
N GLN A 5 0.46 8.17 10.17
CA GLN A 5 -0.13 9.34 9.57
C GLN A 5 0.66 9.69 8.31
N THR A 6 0.17 9.28 7.14
CA THR A 6 0.65 9.88 5.89
C THR A 6 -0.06 11.21 5.67
N ARG A 7 0.63 12.19 5.09
CA ARG A 7 0.18 13.59 4.95
C ARG A 7 -0.99 13.78 3.96
N ASN A 8 -1.51 12.70 3.38
CA ASN A 8 -2.82 12.68 2.74
C ASN A 8 -3.86 12.43 3.84
N SER A 9 -4.59 13.46 4.24
CA SER A 9 -5.53 13.51 5.36
C SER A 9 -6.81 12.68 5.16
N HIS A 10 -6.70 11.47 4.60
CA HIS A 10 -7.84 10.64 4.27
C HIS A 10 -7.54 9.22 4.74
N LEU A 11 -8.44 8.67 5.55
CA LEU A 11 -8.43 7.32 6.14
C LEU A 11 -7.63 7.33 7.47
N TRP A 12 -8.12 6.94 8.66
CA TRP A 12 -8.75 5.67 9.06
C TRP A 12 -9.40 5.76 10.47
N LYS A 13 -10.30 4.82 10.79
CA LYS A 13 -10.67 4.44 12.17
C LYS A 13 -10.86 2.93 12.25
N LEU A 14 -10.22 2.27 13.23
CA LEU A 14 -10.29 0.81 13.43
C LEU A 14 -11.48 0.49 14.36
N TRP A 15 -12.36 -0.43 13.97
CA TRP A 15 -13.29 -1.10 14.89
C TRP A 15 -12.99 -2.61 14.87
N ALA A 16 -13.12 -3.24 16.04
CA ALA A 16 -12.44 -4.48 16.42
C ALA A 16 -12.73 -5.76 15.62
N LYS A 17 -13.43 -5.73 14.48
CA LYS A 17 -13.71 -6.92 13.64
C LYS A 17 -13.70 -6.67 12.12
N GLY A 18 -13.18 -5.53 11.64
CA GLY A 18 -13.07 -5.27 10.20
C GLY A 18 -12.32 -3.97 9.88
N LEU A 19 -11.51 -4.00 8.83
CA LEU A 19 -10.83 -2.80 8.32
C LEU A 19 -11.71 -2.13 7.24
N LEU A 20 -12.09 -0.88 7.51
CA LEU A 20 -12.98 -0.07 6.68
C LEU A 20 -12.21 1.09 6.04
N PHE A 21 -12.45 1.31 4.75
CA PHE A 21 -11.88 2.43 4.00
C PHE A 21 -12.95 3.46 3.74
N LEU A 22 -12.70 4.68 4.22
CA LEU A 22 -13.57 5.85 4.06
C LEU A 22 -12.79 7.01 3.45
N SER A 23 -13.31 7.64 2.41
CA SER A 23 -12.83 8.97 2.01
C SER A 23 -13.51 10.05 2.85
N TYR A 24 -12.77 11.11 3.16
CA TYR A 24 -13.30 12.28 3.85
C TYR A 24 -13.58 13.39 2.84
N THR A 25 -14.78 13.96 2.88
CA THR A 25 -15.22 15.08 2.06
C THR A 25 -15.82 16.17 2.95
N LYS A 26 -16.04 17.37 2.41
CA LYS A 26 -16.72 18.45 3.15
C LYS A 26 -18.10 18.04 3.69
N ASN A 27 -18.75 17.08 3.03
CA ASN A 27 -20.09 16.60 3.36
C ASN A 27 -20.05 15.34 4.24
N GLY A 28 -18.89 14.99 4.83
CA GLY A 28 -18.72 13.84 5.70
C GLY A 28 -17.93 12.69 5.07
N TYR A 29 -18.11 11.49 5.62
CA TYR A 29 -17.39 10.29 5.22
C TYR A 29 -18.13 9.53 4.11
N LYS A 30 -17.41 9.16 3.05
CA LYS A 30 -17.91 8.29 1.99
C LYS A 30 -17.22 6.93 2.07
N PHE A 31 -18.02 5.87 2.10
CA PHE A 31 -17.50 4.50 2.08
C PHE A 31 -16.80 4.18 0.75
N ILE A 32 -15.64 3.52 0.82
CA ILE A 32 -14.89 3.00 -0.33
C ILE A 32 -15.01 1.48 -0.35
N CYS A 33 -14.39 0.80 0.62
CA CYS A 33 -14.38 -0.66 0.69
C CYS A 33 -14.17 -1.17 2.12
N LYS A 34 -14.30 -2.48 2.30
CA LYS A 34 -14.04 -3.17 3.56
C LYS A 34 -13.25 -4.45 3.29
N TYR A 35 -12.34 -4.81 4.18
CA TYR A 35 -11.80 -6.17 4.19
C TYR A 35 -12.82 -7.16 4.73
N PRO A 36 -12.70 -8.45 4.34
CA PRO A 36 -13.37 -9.55 5.02
C PRO A 36 -13.14 -9.50 6.52
N SER A 37 -14.17 -9.76 7.33
CA SER A 37 -14.07 -9.76 8.79
C SER A 37 -13.17 -10.87 9.34
N ASP A 38 -12.94 -11.91 8.54
CA ASP A 38 -12.06 -13.04 8.84
C ASP A 38 -10.64 -12.87 8.26
N ALA A 39 -10.35 -11.74 7.60
CA ALA A 39 -9.00 -11.45 7.12
C ALA A 39 -8.09 -11.08 8.30
N LYS A 40 -7.05 -11.88 8.52
CA LYS A 40 -5.95 -11.53 9.43
C LYS A 40 -5.00 -10.59 8.69
N LEU A 41 -5.06 -9.31 9.05
CA LEU A 41 -4.20 -8.27 8.48
C LEU A 41 -3.13 -7.91 9.50
N ASP A 42 -1.93 -8.47 9.36
CA ASP A 42 -0.76 -8.04 10.14
C ASP A 42 0.24 -7.34 9.21
N GLY A 43 0.79 -6.22 9.67
CA GLY A 43 1.71 -5.41 8.87
C GLY A 43 1.14 -4.95 7.53
N HIS A 44 -0.18 -4.79 7.38
CA HIS A 44 -0.81 -4.44 6.11
C HIS A 44 -0.71 -2.94 5.81
N TYR A 45 -0.40 -2.58 4.57
CA TYR A 45 -0.34 -1.20 4.08
C TYR A 45 -1.24 -1.02 2.86
N VAL A 46 -2.00 0.08 2.82
CA VAL A 46 -2.85 0.41 1.67
C VAL A 46 -2.63 1.86 1.29
N MET A 47 -2.52 2.12 -0.01
CA MET A 47 -2.45 3.47 -0.55
C MET A 47 -3.40 3.62 -1.72
N LYS A 48 -3.84 4.86 -1.95
CA LYS A 48 -4.59 5.22 -3.14
C LYS A 48 -3.64 5.35 -4.33
N LEU A 49 -3.94 4.66 -5.43
CA LEU A 49 -3.33 4.94 -6.72
C LEU A 49 -4.08 6.10 -7.36
N VAL A 50 -3.36 7.15 -7.72
CA VAL A 50 -3.92 8.27 -8.49
C VAL A 50 -3.66 7.95 -9.95
N ASP A 51 -4.71 7.54 -10.66
CA ASP A 51 -4.67 7.45 -12.11
C ASP A 51 -4.96 8.84 -12.69
N ASN A 52 -4.01 9.39 -13.45
CA ASN A 52 -4.18 10.68 -14.12
C ASN A 52 -5.05 10.57 -15.38
N ASN A 53 -5.33 9.35 -15.86
CA ASN A 53 -5.99 9.10 -17.13
C ASN A 53 -7.44 8.58 -16.99
N SER A 54 -7.95 8.36 -15.77
CA SER A 54 -9.30 7.85 -15.60
C SER A 54 -10.35 8.93 -15.92
N LYS A 55 -11.05 8.77 -17.04
CA LYS A 55 -12.19 9.62 -17.44
C LYS A 55 -13.36 9.55 -16.45
N ASP A 56 -13.41 8.48 -15.65
CA ASP A 56 -14.42 8.29 -14.61
C ASP A 56 -13.86 8.68 -13.25
N SER A 57 -14.27 9.84 -12.77
CA SER A 57 -13.84 10.41 -11.47
C SER A 57 -14.39 9.64 -10.26
N SER A 58 -15.28 8.68 -10.49
CA SER A 58 -15.94 7.92 -9.43
C SER A 58 -15.16 6.68 -8.97
N GLN A 59 -14.26 6.15 -9.80
CA GLN A 59 -13.50 4.95 -9.51
C GLN A 59 -12.26 5.27 -8.65
N ILE A 60 -12.06 4.49 -7.59
CA ILE A 60 -10.88 4.61 -6.72
C ILE A 60 -10.12 3.29 -6.78
N THR A 61 -8.88 3.36 -7.28
CA THR A 61 -7.96 2.22 -7.25
C THR A 61 -7.11 2.29 -5.98
N LEU A 62 -7.13 1.22 -5.20
CA LEU A 62 -6.30 1.07 -4.00
C LEU A 62 -5.23 0.01 -4.26
N PHE A 63 -3.99 0.32 -3.87
CA PHE A 63 -2.89 -0.62 -3.88
C PHE A 63 -2.65 -1.15 -2.47
N SER A 64 -2.83 -2.46 -2.33
CA SER A 64 -2.84 -3.19 -1.08
C SER A 64 -1.59 -4.06 -1.00
N VAL A 65 -0.76 -3.84 0.02
CA VAL A 65 0.42 -4.67 0.29
C VAL A 65 0.28 -5.26 1.68
N GLY A 66 0.28 -6.58 1.74
CA GLY A 66 0.16 -7.33 2.98
C GLY A 66 1.13 -8.48 2.99
N PHE A 67 1.53 -8.88 4.21
CA PHE A 67 2.25 -10.12 4.39
C PHE A 67 1.22 -11.26 4.46
N ASN A 68 1.25 -12.16 3.47
CA ASN A 68 0.44 -13.36 3.52
C ASN A 68 1.18 -14.40 4.37
N TYR A 69 0.65 -14.70 5.55
CA TYR A 69 0.91 -16.02 6.14
C TYR A 69 0.38 -17.06 5.16
N VAL A 70 1.25 -18.00 4.77
CA VAL A 70 0.97 -19.12 3.85
C VAL A 70 -0.44 -19.65 4.10
N GLY A 71 -1.35 -19.47 3.14
CA GLY A 71 -2.75 -19.93 3.19
C GLY A 71 -3.84 -18.84 3.19
N SER A 72 -3.53 -17.55 3.34
CA SER A 72 -4.52 -16.47 3.27
C SER A 72 -4.69 -15.94 1.84
N ASN A 73 -5.59 -16.55 1.06
CA ASN A 73 -5.93 -16.06 -0.29
C ASN A 73 -6.94 -14.90 -0.18
N ILE A 74 -6.46 -13.71 0.23
CA ILE A 74 -7.29 -12.53 0.52
C ILE A 74 -8.09 -12.08 -0.70
N SER A 75 -7.52 -12.17 -1.91
CA SER A 75 -8.20 -11.84 -3.18
C SER A 75 -9.49 -12.64 -3.37
N ASN A 76 -9.40 -13.97 -3.25
CA ASN A 76 -10.54 -14.87 -3.42
C ASN A 76 -11.62 -14.66 -2.36
N LYS A 77 -11.24 -14.19 -1.16
CA LYS A 77 -12.20 -13.86 -0.09
C LYS A 77 -12.86 -12.50 -0.34
N LEU A 78 -12.13 -11.50 -0.84
CA LEU A 78 -12.69 -10.17 -1.12
C LEU A 78 -13.72 -10.22 -2.25
N ASP A 79 -13.42 -10.98 -3.32
CA ASP A 79 -14.32 -11.13 -4.47
C ASP A 79 -15.63 -11.84 -4.10
N LYS A 80 -15.61 -12.75 -3.10
CA LYS A 80 -16.81 -13.43 -2.59
C LYS A 80 -17.73 -12.54 -1.74
N LEU A 81 -17.22 -11.44 -1.20
CA LEU A 81 -17.89 -10.70 -0.12
C LEU A 81 -18.62 -9.43 -0.57
N ASN A 82 -18.40 -8.93 -1.79
CA ASN A 82 -19.10 -7.73 -2.25
C ASN A 82 -19.06 -7.53 -3.77
N ASN A 83 -20.21 -7.27 -4.39
CA ASN A 83 -20.31 -6.87 -5.80
C ASN A 83 -19.68 -5.49 -6.10
N TYR A 84 -19.27 -4.75 -5.07
CA TYR A 84 -18.77 -3.37 -5.17
C TYR A 84 -17.26 -3.25 -5.35
N ASN A 85 -16.49 -4.25 -4.86
CA ASN A 85 -15.03 -4.18 -4.85
C ASN A 85 -14.45 -5.45 -5.47
N LYS A 86 -13.57 -5.29 -6.45
CA LYS A 86 -12.83 -6.40 -7.06
C LYS A 86 -11.39 -6.34 -6.58
N CYS A 87 -10.87 -7.43 -6.02
CA CYS A 87 -9.49 -7.51 -5.58
C CYS A 87 -8.69 -8.37 -6.56
N VAL A 88 -8.04 -7.73 -7.52
CA VAL A 88 -7.21 -8.43 -8.50
C VAL A 88 -5.76 -8.55 -7.99
N PRO A 89 -5.06 -9.66 -8.29
CA PRO A 89 -3.62 -9.75 -8.08
C PRO A 89 -2.90 -8.63 -8.83
N PHE A 90 -1.78 -8.17 -8.27
CA PHE A 90 -0.89 -7.26 -9.00
C PHE A 90 -0.06 -8.09 -9.99
N THR A 91 -0.27 -7.88 -11.29
CA THR A 91 0.35 -8.68 -12.36
C THR A 91 1.21 -7.83 -13.28
N ASP A 92 2.14 -8.48 -13.98
CA ASP A 92 2.89 -7.87 -15.07
C ASP A 92 2.05 -7.76 -16.36
N ASN A 93 2.68 -7.29 -17.44
CA ASN A 93 2.06 -7.15 -18.77
C ASN A 93 1.65 -8.50 -19.41
N HIS A 94 2.06 -9.62 -18.84
CA HIS A 94 1.74 -10.97 -19.28
C HIS A 94 0.74 -11.66 -18.32
N ASN A 95 0.12 -10.91 -17.41
CA ASN A 95 -0.78 -11.40 -16.37
C ASN A 95 -0.12 -12.35 -15.35
N HIS A 96 1.20 -12.33 -15.21
CA HIS A 96 1.88 -13.09 -14.17
C HIS A 96 1.82 -12.34 -12.84
N PRO A 97 1.36 -12.98 -11.74
CA PRO A 97 1.36 -12.36 -10.42
C PRO A 97 2.77 -11.95 -9.99
N ILE A 98 2.91 -10.70 -9.57
CA ILE A 98 4.16 -10.13 -9.09
C ILE A 98 4.22 -10.35 -7.58
N ILE A 99 5.18 -11.14 -7.15
CA ILE A 99 5.50 -11.35 -5.74
C ILE A 99 6.62 -10.38 -5.37
N ILE A 100 6.34 -9.46 -4.46
CA ILE A 100 7.31 -8.47 -4.00
C ILE A 100 7.73 -8.79 -2.58
N GLY A 101 8.97 -9.28 -2.42
CA GLY A 101 9.55 -9.67 -1.13
C GLY A 101 10.48 -10.88 -1.26
N ARG A 102 11.22 -11.19 -0.20
CA ARG A 102 12.06 -12.39 -0.10
C ARG A 102 11.49 -13.33 0.96
N GLU A 103 11.59 -14.64 0.73
CA GLU A 103 10.99 -15.68 1.59
C GLU A 103 11.35 -15.53 3.08
N TYR A 104 12.57 -15.10 3.38
CA TYR A 104 13.09 -14.98 4.76
C TYR A 104 13.12 -13.54 5.30
N ASP A 105 12.61 -12.56 4.56
CA ASP A 105 12.57 -11.19 5.04
C ASP A 105 11.40 -10.99 6.01
N ASN A 106 11.68 -10.33 7.15
CA ASN A 106 10.64 -9.89 8.06
C ASN A 106 9.96 -8.63 7.47
N HIS A 107 8.74 -8.74 6.99
CA HIS A 107 8.00 -7.63 6.40
C HIS A 107 7.09 -6.91 7.42
N CYS A 108 7.29 -7.15 8.72
CA CYS A 108 6.59 -6.40 9.76
C CYS A 108 6.82 -4.90 9.60
N GLY A 109 5.72 -4.15 9.65
CA GLY A 109 5.76 -2.69 9.50
C GLY A 109 6.11 -2.19 8.11
N ILE A 110 5.81 -2.97 7.05
CA ILE A 110 6.03 -2.56 5.66
C ILE A 110 5.40 -1.19 5.34
N ARG A 111 6.12 -0.37 4.59
CA ARG A 111 5.66 0.93 4.09
C ARG A 111 5.97 1.01 2.61
N VAL A 112 5.03 1.57 1.87
CA VAL A 112 5.13 1.69 0.41
C VAL A 112 4.87 3.13 0.01
N VAL A 113 5.73 3.66 -0.86
CA VAL A 113 5.56 4.98 -1.44
C VAL A 113 5.88 4.93 -2.93
N ILE A 114 5.07 5.62 -3.72
CA ILE A 114 5.34 5.84 -5.15
C ILE A 114 6.13 7.14 -5.27
N GLY A 115 7.21 7.11 -6.06
CA GLY A 115 8.03 8.27 -6.33
C GLY A 115 8.89 8.10 -7.57
N GLY A 116 10.04 8.79 -7.59
CA GLY A 116 10.82 8.99 -8.80
C GLY A 116 10.34 10.21 -9.59
N SER A 117 11.15 10.68 -10.54
CA SER A 117 10.89 11.90 -11.31
C SER A 117 9.57 11.87 -12.09
N SER A 118 9.10 10.67 -12.46
CA SER A 118 7.84 10.44 -13.17
C SER A 118 6.91 9.46 -12.46
N ASN A 119 7.02 9.32 -11.13
CA ASN A 119 6.19 8.38 -10.33
C ASN A 119 6.26 6.92 -10.82
N HIS A 120 7.37 6.51 -11.44
CA HIS A 120 7.58 5.19 -12.02
C HIS A 120 8.26 4.20 -11.07
N LEU A 121 8.59 4.62 -9.84
CA LEU A 121 9.27 3.80 -8.85
C LEU A 121 8.38 3.55 -7.64
N LEU A 122 8.37 2.30 -7.19
CA LEU A 122 7.75 1.87 -5.95
C LEU A 122 8.87 1.59 -4.94
N PHE A 123 8.89 2.39 -3.88
CA PHE A 123 9.81 2.22 -2.75
C PHE A 123 9.08 1.46 -1.65
N ILE A 124 9.67 0.35 -1.24
CA ILE A 124 9.13 -0.52 -0.21
C ILE A 124 10.16 -0.63 0.90
N THR A 125 9.77 -0.24 2.09
CA THR A 125 10.62 -0.33 3.28
C THR A 125 10.00 -1.20 4.32
N TYR A 126 10.82 -1.94 5.03
CA TYR A 126 10.39 -2.95 5.97
C TYR A 126 11.45 -3.12 7.08
N TYR A 127 11.22 -4.08 7.97
CA TYR A 127 12.02 -4.32 9.17
C TYR A 127 13.54 -4.21 8.93
N ARG A 128 14.23 -3.62 9.91
CA ARG A 128 15.70 -3.48 9.95
C ARG A 128 16.25 -2.62 8.79
N PHE A 129 15.64 -1.45 8.58
CA PHE A 129 16.12 -0.39 7.65
C PHE A 129 16.32 -0.80 6.21
N LYS A 130 15.71 -1.90 5.79
CA LYS A 130 15.77 -2.38 4.41
C LYS A 130 14.84 -1.56 3.53
N ILE A 131 15.31 -1.27 2.32
CA ILE A 131 14.53 -0.67 1.25
C ILE A 131 14.66 -1.50 -0.02
N SER A 132 13.56 -1.67 -0.73
CA SER A 132 13.47 -2.29 -2.04
C SER A 132 12.91 -1.29 -3.02
N LEU A 133 13.54 -1.19 -4.19
CA LEU A 133 13.07 -0.41 -5.32
C LEU A 133 12.51 -1.35 -6.38
N PHE A 134 11.32 -1.02 -6.85
CA PHE A 134 10.63 -1.75 -7.90
C PHE A 134 10.17 -0.78 -9.00
N GLY A 135 10.38 -1.14 -10.26
CA GLY A 135 9.98 -0.36 -11.41
C GLY A 135 8.53 -0.64 -11.78
N LEU A 136 7.65 0.34 -11.64
CA LEU A 136 6.24 0.21 -11.99
C LEU A 136 6.00 0.09 -13.49
N SER A 137 6.88 0.66 -14.32
CA SER A 137 6.76 0.58 -15.79
C SER A 137 7.31 -0.73 -16.35
N THR A 138 8.34 -1.29 -15.73
CA THR A 138 8.97 -2.55 -16.16
C THR A 138 8.38 -3.77 -15.47
N PHE A 139 7.63 -3.57 -14.38
CA PHE A 139 7.20 -4.62 -13.47
C PHE A 139 8.36 -5.47 -12.94
N GLN A 140 9.54 -4.87 -12.82
CA GLN A 140 10.77 -5.55 -12.41
C GLN A 140 11.32 -4.97 -11.12
N PHE A 141 11.88 -5.87 -10.32
CA PHE A 141 12.71 -5.51 -9.19
C PHE A 141 13.99 -4.81 -9.67
N ILE A 142 14.32 -3.68 -9.04
CA ILE A 142 15.50 -2.87 -9.43
C ILE A 142 16.64 -3.12 -8.45
N LYS A 143 16.42 -2.90 -7.15
CA LYS A 143 17.50 -2.92 -6.16
C LYS A 143 17.00 -3.14 -4.73
N HIS A 144 17.83 -3.81 -3.93
CA HIS A 144 17.74 -3.83 -2.48
C HIS A 144 18.83 -2.93 -1.93
N ASP A 145 18.47 -2.12 -0.94
CA ASP A 145 19.41 -1.26 -0.25
C ASP A 145 19.08 -1.19 1.23
N LYS A 146 19.94 -0.49 1.97
CA LYS A 146 19.75 -0.13 3.37
C LYS A 146 19.61 1.37 3.47
N LEU A 147 18.61 1.82 4.22
CA LEU A 147 18.51 3.22 4.57
C LEU A 147 19.71 3.61 5.45
N PRO A 148 20.23 4.85 5.33
CA PRO A 148 21.38 5.33 6.08
C PRO A 148 20.97 5.66 7.52
N THR A 149 20.60 4.64 8.28
CA THR A 149 20.23 4.71 9.70
C THR A 149 20.90 3.55 10.42
N ASN A 150 21.29 3.80 11.67
CA ASN A 150 21.85 2.77 12.54
C ASN A 150 20.77 2.07 13.38
N ASP A 151 19.57 2.64 13.42
CA ASP A 151 18.44 2.12 14.19
C ASP A 151 17.53 1.22 13.35
N ASP A 152 16.98 0.20 14.01
CA ASP A 152 15.92 -0.63 13.44
C ASP A 152 14.66 0.22 13.24
N ILE A 153 14.28 0.39 11.97
CA ILE A 153 13.02 1.05 11.61
C ILE A 153 11.93 0.02 11.30
N TRP A 154 10.73 0.31 11.78
CA TRP A 154 9.49 -0.35 11.41
C TRP A 154 8.34 0.63 11.59
N TYR A 155 7.22 0.41 10.90
CA TYR A 155 6.01 1.23 11.03
C TYR A 155 6.20 2.75 10.82
N HIS A 156 7.27 3.17 10.17
CA HIS A 156 7.62 4.58 9.96
C HIS A 156 6.71 5.26 8.93
N CYS A 157 6.90 6.56 8.70
CA CYS A 157 6.19 7.30 7.67
C CYS A 157 7.16 8.08 6.79
N PHE A 158 6.95 8.05 5.47
CA PHE A 158 7.58 9.00 4.57
C PHE A 158 6.83 10.32 4.62
N VAL A 159 7.56 11.41 4.83
CA VAL A 159 7.02 12.76 4.79
C VAL A 159 7.69 13.48 3.63
N SER A 160 6.89 13.93 2.66
CA SER A 160 7.38 14.79 1.59
C SER A 160 7.92 16.08 2.20
N LYS A 161 9.18 16.41 1.89
CA LYS A 161 9.72 17.75 2.15
C LYS A 161 8.90 18.73 1.34
N LEU A 162 8.38 19.78 1.99
CA LEU A 162 7.82 20.91 1.26
C LEU A 162 8.92 21.42 0.32
N LYS A 163 8.58 21.69 -0.94
CA LYS A 163 9.47 22.49 -1.80
C LYS A 163 9.64 23.83 -1.10
N ASN A 164 10.77 24.03 -0.43
CA ASN A 164 11.21 25.37 -0.08
C ASN A 164 11.42 26.07 -1.43
N ARG A 165 10.60 27.07 -1.73
CA ARG A 165 10.91 28.06 -2.78
C ARG A 165 12.05 28.94 -2.27
N GLN A 166 13.24 28.39 -2.13
CA GLN A 166 14.49 29.09 -1.79
C GLN A 166 15.63 28.19 -2.30
N GLY A 167 16.43 28.55 -3.31
CA GLY A 167 16.45 29.70 -4.21
C GLY A 167 17.10 29.31 -5.53
#